data_AF-A0A132B4N0-F1
#
_entry.id   AF-A0A132B4N0-F1
#
_cell.length_a   1.000
_cell.length_b   1.000
_cell.length_c   1.000
_cell.angle_alpha   90.00
_cell.angle_beta   90.00
_cell.angle_gamma   90.00
#
_symmetry.space_group_name_H-M   'P 1'
#
loop_
_entity.id
_entity.type
_entity.pdbx_description
1 polymer ?
#
loop_
_entity_poly.entity_id
_entity_poly.type
_entity_poly.pdbx_seq_one_letter_code
_entity_poly.pdbx_strand_id
1 'polypeptide(L)'
;MALTAPRTRANDRLTPPPDPAYNYPASTRKRTRFYDAYDKQHHLKSFRQLCRDEGVDHTTGLRWKRQRETMGHLAMRTTRGISKKPLGRKSKVTLAMCQMLVDPTQNPVRDQDLNAQIQYYKLPIKRR
;
A
#
# COMPACT_ATOMS: atom_id res chain seq x y z
N MET A 1 44.78 -0.29 -22.68
CA MET A 1 43.79 -1.39 -22.63
C MET A 1 42.75 -1.03 -21.58
N ALA A 2 41.52 -0.67 -21.96
CA ALA A 2 40.50 -0.19 -21.03
C ALA A 2 39.58 -1.35 -20.59
N LEU A 3 39.53 -1.62 -19.29
CA LEU A 3 38.62 -2.57 -18.68
C LEU A 3 37.24 -1.92 -18.50
N THR A 4 36.27 -2.28 -19.35
CA THR A 4 34.87 -1.90 -19.18
C THR A 4 34.21 -2.71 -18.07
N ALA A 5 33.69 -2.03 -17.05
CA ALA A 5 32.93 -2.66 -15.96
C ALA A 5 31.61 -3.27 -16.46
N PRO A 6 31.16 -4.44 -15.93
CA PRO A 6 29.89 -5.03 -16.32
C PRO A 6 28.72 -4.17 -15.82
N ARG A 7 27.80 -3.85 -16.74
CA ARG A 7 26.61 -3.01 -16.50
C ARG A 7 25.55 -3.80 -15.70
N THR A 8 25.59 -3.72 -14.38
CA THR A 8 24.73 -4.47 -13.43
C THR A 8 23.31 -3.93 -13.26
N ARG A 9 22.70 -3.34 -14.29
CA ARG A 9 21.29 -2.87 -14.20
C ARG A 9 20.46 -3.34 -15.39
N ALA A 10 20.22 -4.65 -15.44
CA ALA A 10 19.07 -5.19 -16.15
C ALA A 10 17.84 -5.05 -15.23
N ASN A 11 17.21 -3.88 -15.25
CA ASN A 11 15.86 -3.71 -14.70
C ASN A 11 14.82 -4.21 -15.71
N ASP A 12 14.91 -5.47 -16.14
CA ASP A 12 13.85 -6.12 -16.91
C ASP A 12 12.94 -6.90 -15.96
N ARG A 13 12.16 -6.13 -15.20
CA ARG A 13 10.85 -6.60 -14.73
C ARG A 13 9.79 -5.71 -15.36
N LEU A 14 9.69 -5.79 -16.68
CA LEU A 14 8.43 -5.58 -17.38
C LEU A 14 7.51 -6.73 -16.97
N THR A 15 6.98 -6.69 -15.76
CA THR A 15 5.76 -7.46 -15.49
C THR A 15 4.70 -6.78 -16.35
N PRO A 16 4.18 -7.42 -17.42
CA PRO A 16 3.08 -6.82 -18.16
C PRO A 16 1.96 -6.53 -17.16
N PRO A 17 1.25 -5.39 -17.28
CA PRO A 17 0.09 -5.16 -16.45
C PRO A 17 -0.84 -6.38 -16.58
N PRO A 18 -1.37 -6.91 -15.46
CA PRO A 18 -2.22 -8.08 -15.52
C PRO A 18 -3.34 -7.82 -16.53
N ASP A 19 -3.59 -8.79 -17.41
CA ASP A 19 -4.67 -8.69 -18.38
C ASP A 19 -5.95 -8.24 -17.67
N PRO A 20 -6.72 -7.29 -18.22
CA PRO A 20 -7.99 -6.92 -17.64
C PRO A 20 -8.83 -8.20 -17.55
N ALA A 21 -9.18 -8.59 -16.32
CA ALA A 21 -9.97 -9.79 -16.07
C ALA A 21 -11.16 -9.81 -17.04
N TYR A 22 -11.26 -10.90 -17.81
CA TYR A 22 -12.02 -11.08 -19.06
C TYR A 22 -13.50 -10.62 -19.04
N ASN A 23 -14.06 -10.23 -17.89
CA ASN A 23 -15.46 -9.85 -17.71
C ASN A 23 -15.69 -8.51 -16.98
N TYR A 24 -14.67 -7.66 -16.83
CA TYR A 24 -14.86 -6.35 -16.19
C TYR A 24 -14.69 -5.20 -17.19
N PRO A 25 -15.76 -4.48 -17.57
CA PRO A 25 -15.59 -3.19 -18.24
C PRO A 25 -14.73 -2.31 -17.33
N ALA A 26 -13.87 -1.48 -17.92
CA ALA A 26 -12.95 -0.59 -17.21
C ALA A 26 -13.67 0.15 -16.07
N SER A 27 -13.56 -0.39 -14.84
CA SER A 27 -14.39 0.01 -13.70
C SER A 27 -14.19 1.48 -13.36
N THR A 28 -13.01 2.01 -13.68
CA THR A 28 -12.63 3.41 -13.51
C THR A 28 -13.53 4.36 -14.30
N ARG A 29 -13.80 4.11 -15.59
CA ARG A 29 -14.63 5.04 -16.41
C ARG A 29 -16.08 5.09 -15.91
N LYS A 30 -16.67 3.93 -15.64
CA LYS A 30 -18.05 3.81 -15.12
C LYS A 30 -18.18 4.47 -13.74
N ARG A 31 -17.16 4.30 -12.90
CA ARG A 31 -17.11 4.90 -11.56
C ARG A 31 -16.93 6.41 -11.59
N THR A 32 -16.09 6.94 -12.48
CA THR A 32 -15.95 8.39 -12.67
C THR A 32 -17.26 9.01 -13.13
N ARG A 33 -17.91 8.44 -14.14
CA ARG A 33 -19.22 8.90 -14.62
C ARG A 33 -20.28 8.93 -13.52
N PHE A 34 -20.34 7.86 -12.72
CA PHE A 34 -21.22 7.81 -11.56
C PHE A 34 -20.95 8.94 -10.55
N TYR A 35 -19.68 9.23 -10.24
CA TYR A 35 -19.36 10.32 -9.33
C TYR A 35 -19.67 11.70 -9.91
N ASP A 36 -19.39 11.92 -11.19
CA ASP A 36 -19.74 13.17 -11.86
C ASP A 36 -21.25 13.40 -11.88
N ALA A 37 -22.03 12.35 -12.17
CA ALA A 37 -23.49 12.37 -12.14
C ALA A 37 -24.01 12.59 -10.70
N TYR A 38 -23.42 11.91 -9.71
CA TYR A 38 -23.78 12.08 -8.32
C TYR A 38 -23.54 13.52 -7.85
N ASP A 39 -22.36 14.08 -8.07
CA ASP A 39 -22.04 15.44 -7.64
C ASP A 39 -22.97 16.48 -8.30
N LYS A 40 -23.31 16.29 -9.58
CA LYS A 40 -24.20 17.21 -10.32
C LYS A 40 -25.68 17.04 -10.01
N GLN A 41 -26.16 15.82 -9.78
CA GLN A 41 -27.60 15.49 -9.84
C GLN A 41 -28.16 14.88 -8.54
N HIS A 42 -27.35 14.64 -7.50
CA HIS A 42 -27.83 14.03 -6.24
C HIS A 42 -28.93 14.82 -5.54
N HIS A 43 -29.03 16.13 -5.78
CA HIS A 43 -30.06 16.99 -5.22
C HIS A 43 -31.36 17.00 -6.05
N LEU A 44 -31.30 16.58 -7.33
CA LEU A 44 -32.43 16.57 -8.26
C LEU A 44 -33.06 15.19 -8.43
N LYS A 45 -32.23 14.14 -8.34
CA LYS A 45 -32.65 12.76 -8.61
C LYS A 45 -32.45 11.88 -7.39
N SER A 46 -33.35 10.91 -7.23
CA SER A 46 -33.17 9.87 -6.23
C SER A 46 -31.93 9.03 -6.56
N PHE A 47 -31.28 8.51 -5.53
CA PHE A 47 -30.09 7.65 -5.69
C PHE A 47 -30.35 6.41 -6.57
N ARG A 48 -31.54 5.81 -6.44
CA ARG A 48 -31.96 4.68 -7.28
C ARG A 48 -32.06 5.08 -8.75
N GLN A 49 -32.58 6.27 -9.04
CA GLN A 49 -32.67 6.78 -10.41
C GLN A 49 -31.27 7.03 -10.99
N LEU A 50 -30.36 7.64 -10.21
CA LEU A 50 -28.96 7.83 -10.64
C LEU A 50 -28.25 6.51 -10.96
N CYS A 51 -28.48 5.47 -10.14
CA CYS A 51 -27.93 4.15 -10.41
C CYS A 51 -28.47 3.54 -11.72
N ARG A 52 -29.77 3.72 -12.02
CA ARG A 52 -30.38 3.26 -13.27
C ARG A 52 -29.84 4.01 -14.48
N ASP A 53 -29.78 5.34 -14.41
CA ASP A 53 -29.32 6.20 -15.51
C ASP A 53 -27.85 5.87 -15.89
N GLU A 54 -27.00 5.62 -14.89
CA GLU A 54 -25.58 5.27 -15.10
C GLU A 54 -25.34 3.76 -15.28
N GLY A 55 -26.40 2.94 -15.27
CA GLY A 55 -26.34 1.48 -15.40
C GLY A 55 -25.51 0.80 -14.30
N VAL A 56 -25.46 1.38 -13.10
CA VAL A 56 -24.71 0.87 -11.94
C VAL A 56 -25.66 0.09 -11.03
N ASP A 57 -25.25 -1.10 -10.60
CA ASP A 57 -26.03 -1.83 -9.60
C ASP A 57 -26.11 -1.04 -8.28
N HIS A 58 -27.28 -1.07 -7.63
CA HIS A 58 -27.56 -0.28 -6.44
C HIS A 58 -26.56 -0.57 -5.30
N THR A 59 -26.16 -1.83 -5.11
CA THR A 59 -25.20 -2.19 -4.06
C THR A 59 -23.80 -1.63 -4.35
N THR A 60 -23.40 -1.66 -5.62
CA THR A 60 -22.13 -1.10 -6.10
C THR A 60 -22.12 0.42 -5.96
N GLY A 61 -23.21 1.08 -6.36
CA GLY A 61 -23.40 2.51 -6.19
C GLY A 61 -23.29 2.91 -4.73
N LEU A 62 -23.97 2.19 -3.82
CA LEU A 62 -23.94 2.50 -2.37
C LEU A 62 -22.52 2.41 -1.80
N ARG A 63 -21.76 1.39 -2.21
CA ARG A 63 -20.34 1.25 -1.85
C ARG A 63 -19.53 2.45 -2.34
N TRP A 64 -19.73 2.86 -3.59
CA TRP A 64 -19.05 4.01 -4.17
C TRP A 64 -19.42 5.32 -3.49
N LYS A 65 -20.70 5.52 -3.14
CA LYS A 65 -21.18 6.67 -2.37
C LYS A 65 -20.48 6.76 -1.02
N ARG A 66 -20.48 5.69 -0.22
CA ARG A 66 -19.76 5.64 1.07
C ARG A 66 -18.28 5.97 0.92
N GLN A 67 -17.66 5.46 -0.14
CA GLN A 67 -16.25 5.76 -0.42
C GLN A 67 -16.02 7.23 -0.80
N ARG A 68 -16.96 7.87 -1.52
CA ARG A 68 -16.95 9.31 -1.82
C ARG A 68 -17.13 10.15 -0.56
N GLU A 69 -18.01 9.76 0.34
CA GLU A 69 -18.22 10.43 1.63
C GLU A 69 -16.97 10.33 2.53
N THR A 70 -16.27 9.19 2.50
CA THR A 70 -15.07 8.99 3.32
C THR A 70 -13.81 9.66 2.74
N MET A 71 -13.62 9.62 1.42
CA MET A 71 -12.37 10.03 0.76
C MET A 71 -12.50 11.32 -0.07
N GLY A 72 -13.71 11.85 -0.26
CA GLY A 72 -13.99 12.99 -1.13
C GLY A 72 -13.58 12.72 -2.59
N HIS A 73 -13.00 13.74 -3.23
CA HIS A 73 -12.55 13.66 -4.63
C HIS A 73 -11.53 12.55 -4.89
N LEU A 74 -10.78 12.12 -3.87
CA LEU A 74 -9.81 11.03 -3.99
C LEU A 74 -10.46 9.68 -4.30
N ALA A 75 -11.76 9.52 -4.06
CA ALA A 75 -12.51 8.31 -4.40
C ALA A 75 -12.55 8.02 -5.92
N MET A 76 -12.31 9.01 -6.78
CA MET A 76 -12.19 8.81 -8.24
C MET A 76 -10.92 8.05 -8.62
N ARG A 77 -9.89 8.05 -7.78
CA ARG A 77 -8.62 7.36 -8.05
C ARG A 77 -8.76 5.88 -7.71
N THR A 78 -8.07 5.03 -8.48
CA THR A 78 -7.88 3.63 -8.10
C THR A 78 -7.02 3.58 -6.83
N THR A 79 -7.68 3.44 -5.68
CA THR A 79 -6.98 3.15 -4.43
C THR A 79 -6.48 1.72 -4.51
N ARG A 80 -5.15 1.53 -4.60
CA ARG A 80 -4.56 0.23 -4.30
C ARG A 80 -5.02 -0.16 -2.90
N GLY A 81 -5.54 -1.38 -2.74
CA GLY A 81 -5.86 -1.88 -1.42
C GLY A 81 -4.60 -1.78 -0.57
N ILE A 82 -4.66 -1.04 0.54
CA ILE A 82 -3.59 -1.06 1.54
C ILE A 82 -3.53 -2.52 1.98
N SER A 83 -2.45 -3.23 1.64
CA SER A 83 -2.30 -4.60 2.08
C SER A 83 -2.24 -4.57 3.60
N LYS A 84 -3.30 -5.05 4.26
CA LYS A 84 -3.26 -5.29 5.72
C LYS A 84 -2.16 -6.29 6.09
N LYS A 85 -1.64 -7.01 5.09
CA LYS A 85 -0.47 -7.87 5.23
C LYS A 85 0.78 -7.00 5.35
N PRO A 86 1.58 -7.14 6.42
CA PRO A 86 2.86 -6.47 6.51
C PRO A 86 3.73 -6.89 5.33
N LEU A 87 4.37 -5.91 4.68
CA LEU A 87 5.33 -6.20 3.62
C LEU A 87 6.55 -6.89 4.23
N GLY A 88 6.85 -8.10 3.75
CA GLY A 88 8.03 -8.86 4.13
C GLY A 88 7.95 -9.58 5.48
N ARG A 89 9.09 -10.12 5.90
CA ARG A 89 9.23 -10.85 7.17
C ARG A 89 9.23 -9.83 8.33
N LYS A 90 8.45 -10.11 9.38
CA LYS A 90 8.50 -9.32 10.61
C LYS A 90 9.94 -9.31 11.17
N SER A 91 10.40 -8.14 11.63
CA SER A 91 11.68 -8.02 12.34
C SER A 91 11.69 -8.97 13.54
N LYS A 92 12.80 -9.66 13.76
CA LYS A 92 13.05 -10.42 14.99
C LYS A 92 13.46 -9.52 16.15
N VAL A 93 13.97 -8.32 15.84
CA VAL A 93 14.38 -7.31 16.82
C VAL A 93 13.17 -6.42 17.10
N THR A 94 12.79 -6.34 18.38
CA THR A 94 11.66 -5.53 18.85
C THR A 94 12.11 -4.09 19.14
N LEU A 95 11.16 -3.15 19.22
CA LEU A 95 11.45 -1.75 19.57
C LEU A 95 12.13 -1.63 20.94
N ALA A 96 11.66 -2.39 21.93
CA ALA A 96 12.23 -2.41 23.28
C ALA A 96 13.69 -2.87 23.27
N MET A 97 14.05 -3.82 22.41
CA MET A 97 15.45 -4.24 22.26
C MET A 97 16.31 -3.11 21.66
N CYS A 98 15.78 -2.36 20.69
CA CYS A 98 16.49 -1.19 20.16
C CYS A 98 16.66 -0.09 21.21
N GLN A 99 15.63 0.18 22.02
CA GLN A 99 15.68 1.17 23.10
C GLN A 99 16.73 0.79 24.15
N MET A 100 16.71 -0.46 24.61
CA MET A 100 17.71 -1.01 25.52
C MET A 100 19.15 -0.80 25.03
N LEU A 101 19.42 -1.00 23.73
CA LEU A 101 20.75 -0.81 23.16
C LEU A 101 21.19 0.65 23.08
N VAL A 102 20.23 1.58 22.95
CA VAL A 102 20.46 3.02 22.84
C VAL A 102 20.51 3.70 24.21
N ASP A 103 19.93 3.10 25.25
CA ASP A 103 19.94 3.68 26.59
C ASP A 103 21.27 3.37 27.30
N PRO A 104 22.10 4.37 27.63
CA PRO A 104 23.42 4.14 28.22
C PRO A 104 23.37 3.50 29.61
N THR A 105 22.26 3.70 30.35
CA THR A 105 22.02 3.06 31.65
C THR A 105 21.69 1.57 31.52
N GLN A 106 21.07 1.17 30.41
CA GLN A 106 20.68 -0.22 30.15
C GLN A 106 21.71 -0.98 29.32
N ASN A 107 22.60 -0.25 28.64
CA ASN A 107 23.70 -0.79 27.83
C ASN A 107 25.08 -0.46 28.38
N PRO A 108 25.54 -1.14 29.46
CA PRO A 108 26.91 -0.99 29.97
C PRO A 108 27.99 -1.48 28.97
N VAL A 109 27.59 -2.17 27.91
CA VAL A 109 28.49 -2.78 26.90
C VAL A 109 28.51 -1.92 25.62
N ARG A 110 27.93 -0.71 25.66
CA ARG A 110 27.75 0.16 24.50
C ARG A 110 29.04 0.48 23.75
N ASP A 111 30.12 0.70 24.49
CA ASP A 111 31.42 1.09 23.92
C ASP A 111 32.26 -0.09 23.45
N GLN A 112 31.79 -1.33 23.68
CA GLN A 112 32.48 -2.53 23.21
C GLN A 112 32.07 -2.88 21.77
N ASP A 113 32.83 -3.80 21.17
CA ASP A 113 32.54 -4.30 19.82
C ASP A 113 31.13 -4.88 19.67
N LEU A 114 30.57 -4.74 18.47
CA LEU A 114 29.22 -5.21 18.15
C LEU A 114 29.03 -6.71 18.43
N ASN A 115 30.06 -7.54 18.24
CA ASN A 115 29.99 -8.96 18.56
C ASN A 115 29.84 -9.22 20.06
N ALA A 116 30.54 -8.45 20.90
CA ALA A 116 30.41 -8.53 22.36
C ALA A 116 29.00 -8.11 22.80
N GLN A 117 28.44 -7.06 22.21
CA GLN A 117 27.06 -6.63 22.45
C GLN A 117 26.03 -7.69 22.02
N ILE A 118 26.22 -8.31 20.85
CA ILE A 118 25.36 -9.39 20.36
C ILE A 118 25.40 -10.59 21.32
N GLN A 119 26.57 -10.94 21.83
CA GLN A 119 26.74 -12.06 22.75
C GLN A 119 26.15 -11.77 24.13
N TYR A 120 26.39 -10.58 24.67
CA TYR A 120 25.89 -10.16 25.98
C TYR A 120 24.35 -10.14 26.01
N TYR A 121 23.71 -9.51 25.02
CA TYR A 121 22.24 -9.42 24.94
C TYR A 121 21.59 -10.58 24.20
N LYS A 122 22.36 -11.55 23.74
CA LYS A 122 21.90 -12.71 22.95
C LYS A 122 20.98 -12.29 21.81
N LEU A 123 21.37 -11.23 21.07
CA LEU A 123 20.53 -10.63 20.04
C LEU A 123 20.27 -11.63 18.90
N PRO A 124 19.04 -11.77 18.39
CA PRO A 124 18.68 -12.71 17.34
C PRO A 124 19.08 -12.22 15.93
N ILE A 125 20.32 -11.77 15.79
CA ILE A 125 20.88 -11.14 14.59
C ILE A 125 21.86 -12.10 13.92
N LYS A 126 21.83 -12.17 12.59
CA LYS A 126 22.82 -12.88 11.77
C LYS A 126 23.49 -11.87 10.83
N ARG A 127 24.75 -12.11 10.46
CA ARG A 127 25.40 -11.34 9.37
C ARG A 127 24.53 -11.46 8.11
N ARG A 128 24.33 -10.32 7.44
CA ARG A 128 23.58 -10.23 6.18
C ARG A 128 24.42 -10.71 5.01
#